data_AF-A0A7S3QS74-F1
#
_entry.id   AF-A0A7S3QS74-F1
#
_cell.length_a   1.000
_cell.length_b   1.000
_cell.length_c   1.000
_cell.angle_alpha   90.00
_cell.angle_beta   90.00
_cell.angle_gamma   90.00
#
_symmetry.space_group_name_H-M   'P 1'
#
loop_
_entity.id
_entity.type
_entity.pdbx_description
1 polymer ?
#
loop_
_entity_poly.entity_id
_entity_poly.type
_entity_poly.pdbx_seq_one_letter_code
_entity_poly.pdbx_strand_id
1 'polypeptide(L)'
;MRAAAGYRSSSSEEPGVPNLPGFRHAQHYMAMTQPRRSSLKYVCGYPIVEDKDALPNPPPTAQSAFARPQFEFSSQGGPSAPPLAHLPPSREQLEFQMIREQQEKQQQHQESLIPPSTAHATYGSHARLGTSKGTLQWTGVKTPGWLLYDRKVLRFHAYSCDRVLYSPAEEVRVRYFDLFYHMEDGSMEMTEPQAENSGLIQGKYLNRHRAKLGTGQPLTHNELRVGQEIELYGRRFMITGCDPATRTFYEEQGQPQPPNFSAPEDQHEAAKKAVKAADELRRSKRRDPEDDLFDGDTVGPGAVFRFEEDTKKQDQLDGKVLRFYACWDDTKSTFGQKLPFVIYYYLKTDTLEVAEHHRANTGRDPFPLLLRRCQLPKSPNIPPVGGRPMSPKSKRALQIQYYNWRDMGIGSV
;
A
#
# COMPACT_ATOMS: atom_id res chain seq x y z
N MET A 1 6.84 15.96 72.71
CA MET A 1 7.93 16.93 72.97
C MET A 1 8.76 17.09 71.70
N ARG A 2 9.06 18.34 71.33
CA ARG A 2 9.81 18.76 70.13
C ARG A 2 11.32 18.46 70.21
N ALA A 3 11.95 18.48 69.03
CA ALA A 3 13.32 18.88 68.64
C ALA A 3 14.10 17.71 68.02
N ALA A 4 14.42 17.64 66.71
CA ALA A 4 15.12 18.55 65.79
C ALA A 4 16.67 18.51 65.89
N ALA A 5 17.28 18.16 64.75
CA ALA A 5 18.56 18.62 64.17
C ALA A 5 19.76 17.63 64.16
N GLY A 6 20.38 17.53 62.97
CA GLY A 6 21.81 17.28 62.85
C GLY A 6 22.26 16.34 61.72
N TYR A 7 22.32 16.83 60.48
CA TYR A 7 23.20 16.27 59.45
C TYR A 7 24.66 16.63 59.77
N ARG A 8 25.58 15.65 59.71
CA ARG A 8 27.00 15.89 59.39
C ARG A 8 27.59 14.67 58.66
N SER A 9 28.18 14.97 57.52
CA SER A 9 28.96 14.10 56.65
C SER A 9 30.35 13.81 57.21
N SER A 10 30.83 12.58 57.10
CA SER A 10 32.26 12.27 57.11
C SER A 10 32.56 11.11 56.17
N SER A 11 33.34 11.45 55.15
CA SER A 11 34.02 10.59 54.19
C SER A 11 34.89 9.54 54.85
N SER A 12 34.78 8.28 54.43
CA SER A 12 35.76 7.23 54.69
C SER A 12 36.18 6.62 53.35
N GLU A 13 37.47 6.74 53.06
CA GLU A 13 38.20 6.19 51.92
C GLU A 13 38.18 4.65 51.96
N GLU A 14 37.88 4.00 50.84
CA GLU A 14 38.09 2.55 50.67
C GLU A 14 39.48 2.25 50.10
N PRO A 15 40.14 1.15 50.52
CA PRO A 15 41.47 0.78 50.04
C PRO A 15 41.41 0.13 48.65
N GLY A 16 42.32 0.55 47.76
CA GLY A 16 42.42 0.07 46.38
C GLY A 16 42.87 -1.39 46.24
N VAL A 17 42.18 -2.14 45.39
CA VAL A 17 42.49 -3.51 44.97
C VAL A 17 43.61 -3.49 43.90
N PRO A 18 44.60 -4.40 43.92
CA PRO A 18 45.74 -4.35 43.01
C PRO A 18 45.37 -4.68 41.56
N ASN A 19 46.00 -3.93 40.65
CA ASN A 19 45.73 -3.92 39.21
C ASN A 19 46.44 -5.11 38.51
N LEU A 20 45.68 -6.04 37.93
CA LEU A 20 46.21 -7.10 37.05
C LEU A 20 46.30 -6.59 35.61
N PRO A 21 47.44 -6.75 34.91
CA PRO A 21 47.62 -6.22 33.56
C PRO A 21 46.87 -7.07 32.53
N GLY A 22 45.85 -6.48 31.88
CA GLY A 22 45.16 -7.11 30.74
C GLY A 22 43.70 -6.70 30.52
N PHE A 23 43.03 -6.12 31.52
CA PHE A 23 41.64 -5.67 31.41
C PHE A 23 41.55 -4.15 31.39
N ARG A 24 41.32 -3.55 30.22
CA ARG A 24 40.92 -2.14 30.11
C ARG A 24 39.48 -2.01 30.61
N HIS A 25 39.28 -1.32 31.74
CA HIS A 25 37.95 -0.93 32.21
C HIS A 25 37.28 -0.02 31.17
N ALA A 26 36.18 -0.47 30.58
CA ALA A 26 35.31 0.37 29.78
C ALA A 26 34.59 1.36 30.70
N GLN A 27 34.96 2.64 30.65
CA GLN A 27 34.32 3.75 31.40
C GLN A 27 32.90 4.10 30.92
N HIS A 28 32.09 3.11 30.51
CA HIS A 28 30.78 3.35 29.89
C HIS A 28 29.57 2.92 30.73
N TYR A 29 29.74 2.59 32.01
CA TYR A 29 28.67 2.05 32.86
C TYR A 29 28.31 2.88 34.11
N MET A 30 28.29 4.22 34.00
CA MET A 30 27.78 5.08 35.08
C MET A 30 26.82 6.20 34.62
N ALA A 31 26.18 6.06 33.47
CA ALA A 31 25.28 7.09 32.95
C ALA A 31 23.84 6.61 32.74
N MET A 32 23.23 5.88 33.69
CA MET A 32 21.76 5.67 33.66
C MET A 32 21.19 5.44 35.05
N THR A 33 20.56 6.47 35.63
CA THR A 33 19.24 6.39 36.28
C THR A 33 18.79 7.80 36.65
N GLN A 34 18.34 8.58 35.66
CA GLN A 34 17.34 9.60 35.92
C GLN A 34 15.96 8.92 35.87
N PRO A 35 15.04 9.20 36.81
CA PRO A 35 13.68 8.63 36.74
C PRO A 35 12.98 9.18 35.49
N ARG A 36 12.61 8.27 34.57
CA ARG A 36 11.83 8.61 33.37
C ARG A 36 10.53 9.30 33.81
N ARG A 37 10.24 10.47 33.25
CA ARG A 37 9.00 11.18 33.53
C ARG A 37 7.90 10.64 32.62
N SER A 38 7.28 9.52 33.01
CA SER A 38 6.09 9.00 32.33
C SER A 38 4.84 9.77 32.80
N SER A 39 4.03 10.29 31.86
CA SER A 39 2.70 10.83 32.18
C SER A 39 1.60 9.85 31.80
N LEU A 40 0.63 9.66 32.69
CA LEU A 40 -0.57 8.87 32.42
C LEU A 40 -1.61 9.74 31.71
N LYS A 41 -2.01 9.33 30.51
CA LYS A 41 -3.13 9.91 29.77
C LYS A 41 -4.26 8.90 29.73
N TYR A 42 -5.48 9.31 30.10
CA TYR A 42 -6.63 8.42 30.01
C TYR A 42 -7.32 8.63 28.65
N VAL A 43 -7.42 7.56 27.85
CA VAL A 43 -8.15 7.56 26.57
C VAL A 43 -9.22 6.47 26.65
N CYS A 44 -10.49 6.85 26.44
CA CYS A 44 -11.65 5.97 26.65
C CYS A 44 -11.58 5.24 28.02
N GLY A 45 -11.09 5.98 29.02
CA GLY A 45 -10.79 5.58 30.40
C GLY A 45 -9.84 4.39 30.60
N TYR A 46 -8.94 4.15 29.66
CA TYR A 46 -7.75 3.33 29.87
C TYR A 46 -6.51 4.22 30.05
N PRO A 47 -5.63 3.92 31.02
CA PRO A 47 -4.37 4.63 31.18
C PRO A 47 -3.41 4.24 30.05
N ILE A 48 -3.00 5.23 29.27
CA ILE A 48 -1.89 5.16 28.31
C ILE A 48 -0.68 5.82 28.97
N VAL A 49 0.43 5.10 28.99
CA VAL A 49 1.71 5.61 29.52
C VAL A 49 2.42 6.34 28.38
N GLU A 50 2.49 7.67 28.46
CA GLU A 50 3.31 8.48 27.57
C GLU A 50 4.70 8.66 28.18
N ASP A 51 5.72 8.05 27.56
CA ASP A 51 7.13 8.29 27.90
C ASP A 51 7.55 9.64 27.28
N LYS A 52 7.62 10.71 28.09
CA LYS A 52 8.04 12.05 27.62
C LYS A 52 9.50 12.10 27.15
N ASP A 53 10.28 11.08 27.50
CA ASP A 53 11.72 10.98 27.21
C ASP A 53 12.01 10.07 25.99
N ALA A 54 10.98 9.61 25.27
CA ALA A 54 11.17 8.91 23.99
C ALA A 54 11.68 9.92 22.94
N LEU A 55 13.01 10.01 22.81
CA LEU A 55 13.67 10.72 21.72
C LEU A 55 13.03 10.29 20.39
N PRO A 56 12.55 11.23 19.55
CA PRO A 56 12.15 10.87 18.19
C PRO A 56 13.36 10.23 17.51
N ASN A 57 13.15 9.06 16.88
CA ASN A 57 14.20 8.39 16.13
C ASN A 57 14.90 9.42 15.22
N PRO A 58 16.23 9.57 15.31
CA PRO A 58 16.91 10.57 14.51
C PRO A 58 16.67 10.26 13.02
N PRO A 59 16.34 11.27 12.19
CA PRO A 59 16.27 11.07 10.76
C PRO A 59 17.64 10.60 10.25
N PRO A 60 17.68 9.74 9.21
CA PRO A 60 18.95 9.22 8.70
C PRO A 60 19.85 10.39 8.27
N THR A 61 21.06 10.40 8.83
CA THR A 61 22.12 11.40 8.59
C THR A 61 22.34 11.63 7.09
N ALA A 62 22.02 12.85 6.62
CA ALA A 62 22.36 13.30 5.29
C ALA A 62 23.89 13.49 5.20
N GLN A 63 24.55 12.68 4.39
CA GLN A 63 25.94 12.90 4.02
C GLN A 63 26.01 14.06 3.03
N SER A 64 26.60 15.18 3.48
CA SER A 64 27.52 16.06 2.72
C SER A 64 27.19 16.27 1.24
N ALA A 65 26.33 17.24 0.93
CA ALA A 65 26.22 17.81 -0.41
C ALA A 65 27.44 18.71 -0.69
N PHE A 66 28.25 18.33 -1.67
CA PHE A 66 29.27 19.19 -2.25
C PHE A 66 28.61 20.42 -2.90
N ALA A 67 29.06 21.60 -2.49
CA ALA A 67 28.63 22.89 -3.03
C ALA A 67 29.01 23.03 -4.52
N ARG A 68 28.01 23.32 -5.38
CA ARG A 68 28.23 23.87 -6.72
C ARG A 68 28.16 25.41 -6.66
N PRO A 69 29.02 26.14 -7.37
CA PRO A 69 29.05 27.59 -7.31
C PRO A 69 27.84 28.20 -8.05
N GLN A 70 27.26 29.24 -7.47
CA GLN A 70 26.23 30.07 -8.07
C GLN A 70 26.85 30.96 -9.16
N PHE A 71 26.32 30.87 -10.39
CA PHE A 71 26.52 31.88 -11.43
C PHE A 71 25.30 32.80 -11.42
N GLU A 72 25.51 34.07 -11.12
CA GLU A 72 24.53 35.14 -11.33
C GLU A 72 24.39 35.39 -12.83
N PHE A 73 23.16 35.34 -13.35
CA PHE A 73 22.87 35.83 -14.69
C PHE A 73 21.90 37.01 -14.63
N SER A 74 22.41 38.13 -15.10
CA SER A 74 21.76 39.43 -15.27
C SER A 74 20.53 39.34 -16.17
N SER A 75 19.44 39.98 -15.75
CA SER A 75 18.21 40.15 -16.51
C SER A 75 18.39 41.18 -17.63
N GLN A 76 18.32 40.73 -18.88
CA GLN A 76 18.11 41.57 -20.06
C GLN A 76 16.91 41.01 -20.83
N GLY A 77 15.95 41.89 -21.15
CA GLY A 77 14.66 41.55 -21.73
C GLY A 77 14.71 41.16 -23.20
N GLY A 78 13.72 40.37 -23.61
CA GLY A 78 13.41 39.96 -24.98
C GLY A 78 11.99 39.35 -25.06
N PRO A 79 11.33 39.36 -26.22
CA PRO A 79 9.95 39.83 -26.36
C PRO A 79 8.85 38.77 -26.13
N SER A 80 7.66 39.29 -25.82
CA SER A 80 6.38 38.61 -25.62
C SER A 80 5.99 37.69 -26.78
N ALA A 81 5.68 36.43 -26.47
CA ALA A 81 5.04 35.48 -27.38
C ALA A 81 3.54 35.83 -27.58
N PRO A 82 2.97 35.61 -28.79
CA PRO A 82 1.56 35.87 -29.05
C PRO A 82 0.66 34.77 -28.45
N PRO A 83 -0.63 35.04 -28.19
CA PRO A 83 -1.54 34.09 -27.58
C PRO A 83 -1.86 32.94 -28.55
N LEU A 84 -1.75 31.70 -28.06
CA LEU A 84 -2.12 30.48 -28.78
C LEU A 84 -3.61 30.49 -29.13
N ALA A 85 -3.91 30.41 -30.42
CA ALA A 85 -5.26 30.21 -30.94
C ALA A 85 -5.81 28.85 -30.47
N HIS A 86 -7.06 28.85 -29.99
CA HIS A 86 -7.77 27.63 -29.57
C HIS A 86 -7.91 26.66 -30.75
N LEU A 87 -7.33 25.46 -30.61
CA LEU A 87 -7.52 24.36 -31.54
C LEU A 87 -8.98 23.86 -31.47
N PRO A 88 -9.59 23.51 -32.61
CA PRO A 88 -10.92 22.90 -32.61
C PRO A 88 -10.90 21.55 -31.87
N PRO A 89 -11.99 21.18 -31.20
CA PRO A 89 -12.06 19.93 -30.45
C PRO A 89 -11.84 18.73 -31.36
N SER A 90 -11.06 17.77 -30.87
CA SER A 90 -10.79 16.51 -31.55
C SER A 90 -12.08 15.70 -31.74
N ARG A 91 -12.09 14.79 -32.72
CA ARG A 91 -13.24 13.93 -33.02
C ARG A 91 -13.74 13.15 -31.79
N GLU A 92 -12.83 12.68 -30.95
CA GLU A 92 -13.16 11.99 -29.70
C GLU A 92 -13.88 12.92 -28.71
N GLN A 93 -13.46 14.18 -28.61
CA GLN A 93 -14.11 15.18 -27.74
C GLN A 93 -15.54 15.50 -28.21
N LEU A 94 -15.77 15.55 -29.52
CA LEU A 94 -17.11 15.73 -30.08
C LEU A 94 -18.00 14.50 -29.85
N GLU A 95 -17.44 13.29 -29.96
CA GLU A 95 -18.16 12.05 -29.65
C GLU A 95 -18.56 11.99 -28.16
N PHE A 96 -17.67 12.37 -27.24
CA PHE A 96 -17.99 12.49 -25.81
C PHE A 96 -19.08 13.53 -25.53
N GLN A 97 -19.04 14.67 -26.21
CA GLN A 97 -20.03 15.74 -26.03
C GLN A 97 -21.42 15.30 -26.53
N MET A 98 -21.47 14.58 -27.64
CA MET A 98 -22.71 14.06 -28.22
C MET A 98 -23.33 12.94 -27.36
N ILE A 99 -22.51 12.05 -26.79
CA ILE A 99 -22.97 11.01 -25.86
C ILE A 99 -23.57 11.66 -24.60
N ARG A 100 -22.94 12.71 -24.08
CA ARG A 100 -23.43 13.43 -22.90
C ARG A 100 -24.77 14.12 -23.16
N GLU A 101 -24.94 14.79 -24.30
CA GLU A 101 -26.23 15.37 -24.70
C GLU A 101 -27.32 14.30 -24.89
N GLN A 102 -26.98 13.11 -25.42
CA GLN A 102 -27.94 12.02 -25.55
C GLN A 102 -28.39 11.49 -24.18
N GLN A 103 -27.48 11.40 -23.21
CA GLN A 103 -27.81 11.00 -21.84
C GLN A 103 -28.67 12.04 -21.12
N GLU A 104 -28.40 13.33 -21.30
CA GLU A 104 -29.21 14.41 -20.72
C GLU A 104 -30.63 14.43 -21.31
N LYS A 105 -30.78 14.22 -22.62
CA LYS A 105 -32.09 14.08 -23.26
C LYS A 105 -32.86 12.84 -22.78
N GLN A 106 -32.16 11.72 -22.54
CA GLN A 106 -32.78 10.53 -21.96
C GLN A 106 -33.23 10.77 -20.50
N GLN A 107 -32.44 11.47 -19.69
CA GLN A 107 -32.83 11.85 -18.33
C GLN A 107 -34.04 12.78 -18.31
N GLN A 108 -34.06 13.81 -19.16
CA GLN A 108 -35.21 14.73 -19.26
C GLN A 108 -36.49 14.01 -19.74
N HIS A 109 -36.36 13.07 -20.68
CA HIS A 109 -37.50 12.25 -21.10
C HIS A 109 -37.99 11.34 -19.97
N GLN A 110 -37.09 10.74 -19.20
CA GLN A 110 -37.42 9.91 -18.05
C GLN A 110 -38.08 10.69 -16.90
N GLU A 111 -37.66 11.94 -16.65
CA GLU A 111 -38.30 12.84 -15.67
C GLU A 111 -39.69 13.29 -16.13
N SER A 112 -39.91 13.45 -17.43
CA SER A 112 -41.23 13.83 -18.00
C SER A 112 -42.28 12.71 -17.95
N LEU A 113 -41.86 11.45 -17.71
CA LEU A 113 -42.74 10.28 -17.63
C LEU A 113 -43.22 9.98 -16.20
N ILE A 114 -42.81 10.76 -15.19
CA ILE A 114 -43.31 10.64 -13.82
C ILE A 114 -44.60 11.48 -13.71
N PRO A 115 -45.80 10.88 -13.57
CA PRO A 115 -47.00 11.65 -13.32
C PRO A 115 -46.87 12.36 -11.96
N PRO A 116 -47.41 13.58 -11.79
CA PRO A 116 -47.45 14.23 -10.49
C PRO A 116 -48.22 13.31 -9.54
N SER A 117 -47.51 12.76 -8.57
CA SER A 117 -48.07 11.92 -7.52
C SER A 117 -49.22 12.68 -6.86
N THR A 118 -50.43 12.22 -7.15
CA THR A 118 -51.68 12.70 -6.58
C THR A 118 -51.68 12.34 -5.10
N ALA A 119 -51.16 13.24 -4.28
CA ALA A 119 -51.40 13.22 -2.83
C ALA A 119 -52.85 13.65 -2.56
N HIS A 120 -53.80 12.74 -2.84
CA HIS A 120 -55.15 12.79 -2.27
C HIS A 120 -55.43 11.43 -1.63
N ALA A 121 -54.85 11.21 -0.45
CA ALA A 121 -55.38 10.24 0.48
C ALA A 121 -56.54 10.89 1.24
N THR A 122 -57.74 10.74 0.69
CA THR A 122 -59.00 10.98 1.38
C THR A 122 -59.08 10.01 2.55
N TYR A 123 -58.66 10.44 3.74
CA TYR A 123 -59.13 9.79 4.97
C TYR A 123 -60.58 10.20 5.17
N GLY A 124 -61.48 9.25 4.94
CA GLY A 124 -62.89 9.39 5.24
C GLY A 124 -63.10 9.60 6.75
N SER A 125 -63.30 10.85 7.15
CA SER A 125 -63.95 11.18 8.41
C SER A 125 -65.47 11.13 8.19
N HIS A 126 -66.09 10.02 8.60
CA HIS A 126 -67.53 10.01 8.85
C HIS A 126 -67.82 10.90 10.07
N ALA A 127 -68.00 12.20 9.84
CA ALA A 127 -68.65 13.10 10.78
C ALA A 127 -70.12 13.24 10.35
N ARG A 128 -71.02 12.65 11.13
CA ARG A 128 -72.47 12.87 10.99
C ARG A 128 -72.74 14.36 11.14
N LEU A 129 -73.50 14.91 10.20
CA LEU A 129 -74.07 16.25 10.26
C LEU A 129 -74.94 16.37 11.54
N GLY A 130 -74.41 17.08 12.52
CA GLY A 130 -75.16 17.67 13.62
C GLY A 130 -75.11 19.19 13.46
N THR A 131 -76.24 19.78 13.11
CA THR A 131 -76.40 21.23 13.02
C THR A 131 -76.21 21.88 14.39
N SER A 132 -75.09 22.58 14.60
CA SER A 132 -75.06 23.73 15.51
C SER A 132 -73.95 24.67 15.07
N LYS A 133 -74.27 25.97 15.05
CA LYS A 133 -73.34 27.06 14.80
C LYS A 133 -72.29 27.10 15.92
N GLY A 134 -71.21 26.35 15.75
CA GLY A 134 -69.99 26.49 16.54
C GLY A 134 -68.87 26.88 15.60
N THR A 135 -68.30 28.08 15.79
CA THR A 135 -67.03 28.44 15.16
C THR A 135 -65.99 27.42 15.61
N LEU A 136 -65.67 26.46 14.74
CA LEU A 136 -64.57 25.52 14.91
C LEU A 136 -63.27 26.34 14.88
N GLN A 137 -62.77 26.67 16.06
CA GLN A 137 -61.39 27.08 16.20
C GLN A 137 -60.52 25.87 15.83
N TRP A 138 -59.88 25.95 14.66
CA TRP A 138 -58.82 25.03 14.27
C TRP A 138 -57.68 25.17 15.29
N THR A 139 -57.73 24.37 16.37
CA THR A 139 -56.55 24.13 17.18
C THR A 139 -55.55 23.43 16.27
N GLY A 140 -54.43 24.10 15.97
CA GLY A 140 -53.43 23.60 15.03
C GLY A 140 -53.06 22.17 15.38
N VAL A 141 -53.38 21.22 14.49
CA VAL A 141 -53.04 19.81 14.66
C VAL A 141 -51.52 19.74 14.73
N LYS A 142 -50.97 19.44 15.91
CA LYS A 142 -49.53 19.20 16.06
C LYS A 142 -49.18 17.95 15.25
N THR A 143 -48.43 18.13 14.17
CA THR A 143 -47.92 17.04 13.35
C THR A 143 -47.14 16.07 14.24
N PRO A 144 -47.44 14.76 14.21
CA PRO A 144 -46.76 13.81 15.07
C PRO A 144 -45.29 13.67 14.70
N GLY A 145 -44.43 13.37 15.69
CA GLY A 145 -42.97 13.35 15.52
C GLY A 145 -42.48 12.38 14.43
N TRP A 146 -43.08 11.20 14.32
CA TRP A 146 -42.74 10.23 13.28
C TRP A 146 -42.97 10.76 11.86
N LEU A 147 -43.91 11.70 11.68
CA LEU A 147 -44.18 12.34 10.39
C LEU A 147 -43.30 13.58 10.17
N LEU A 148 -43.03 14.34 11.24
CA LEU A 148 -42.18 15.53 11.18
C LEU A 148 -40.70 15.18 10.92
N TYR A 149 -40.26 14.05 11.45
CA TYR A 149 -38.88 13.57 11.41
C TYR A 149 -38.69 12.31 10.56
N ASP A 150 -39.67 11.99 9.69
CA ASP A 150 -39.56 10.87 8.75
C ASP A 150 -38.25 10.97 7.96
N ARG A 151 -37.49 9.86 7.93
CA ARG A 151 -36.18 9.75 7.25
C ARG A 151 -35.09 10.72 7.71
N LYS A 152 -35.30 11.50 8.78
CA LYS A 152 -34.25 12.33 9.36
C LYS A 152 -33.38 11.46 10.27
N VAL A 153 -32.13 11.27 9.87
CA VAL A 153 -31.14 10.47 10.61
C VAL A 153 -29.95 11.34 10.94
N LEU A 154 -29.53 11.32 12.20
CA LEU A 154 -28.31 11.97 12.63
C LEU A 154 -27.15 10.98 12.60
N ARG A 155 -26.12 11.26 11.80
CA ARG A 155 -24.88 10.48 11.74
C ARG A 155 -23.75 11.13 12.55
N PHE A 156 -23.12 10.35 13.40
CA PHE A 156 -21.94 10.70 14.16
C PHE A 156 -20.82 9.70 13.91
N HIS A 157 -19.58 10.17 13.96
CA HIS A 157 -18.38 9.35 13.96
C HIS A 157 -17.85 9.25 15.39
N ALA A 158 -17.44 8.06 15.81
CA ALA A 158 -16.85 7.81 17.10
C ALA A 158 -15.72 6.79 17.01
N TYR A 159 -14.93 6.68 18.08
CA TYR A 159 -14.02 5.57 18.27
C TYR A 159 -14.15 4.97 19.67
N SER A 160 -13.74 3.71 19.80
CA SER A 160 -13.50 3.03 21.07
C SER A 160 -12.08 2.50 21.08
N CYS A 161 -11.45 2.47 22.25
CA CYS A 161 -10.16 1.83 22.45
C CYS A 161 -10.36 0.48 23.13
N ASP A 162 -9.92 -0.59 22.48
CA ASP A 162 -9.90 -1.94 23.04
C ASP A 162 -8.46 -2.26 23.49
N ARG A 163 -8.29 -2.78 24.71
CA ARG A 163 -6.99 -3.21 25.21
C ARG A 163 -6.63 -4.57 24.59
N VAL A 164 -5.42 -4.66 24.03
CA VAL A 164 -4.89 -5.89 23.45
C VAL A 164 -3.81 -6.44 24.37
N LEU A 165 -3.97 -7.70 24.78
CA LEU A 165 -2.99 -8.38 25.63
C LEU A 165 -2.01 -9.16 24.76
N TYR A 166 -0.72 -9.10 25.11
CA TYR A 166 0.35 -9.92 24.54
C TYR A 166 0.57 -9.79 23.02
N SER A 167 0.22 -8.64 22.41
CA SER A 167 0.57 -8.37 21.02
C SER A 167 1.92 -7.63 20.95
N PRO A 168 2.86 -8.07 20.10
CA PRO A 168 4.12 -7.36 19.89
C PRO A 168 3.94 -6.07 19.07
N ALA A 169 2.80 -5.91 18.39
CA ALA A 169 2.54 -4.80 17.48
C ALA A 169 1.79 -3.64 18.12
N GLU A 170 0.97 -3.89 19.14
CA GLU A 170 0.09 -2.89 19.77
C GLU A 170 -0.31 -3.31 21.19
N GLU A 171 -0.50 -2.33 22.08
CA GLU A 171 -1.10 -2.53 23.40
C GLU A 171 -2.56 -2.07 23.45
N VAL A 172 -2.89 -1.04 22.66
CA VAL A 172 -4.23 -0.48 22.54
C VAL A 172 -4.59 -0.42 21.06
N ARG A 173 -5.75 -0.97 20.74
CA ARG A 173 -6.33 -0.94 19.39
C ARG A 173 -7.45 0.07 19.33
N VAL A 174 -7.47 0.89 18.28
CA VAL A 174 -8.53 1.88 18.05
C VAL A 174 -9.54 1.30 17.06
N ARG A 175 -10.83 1.33 17.40
CA ARG A 175 -11.92 0.88 16.52
C ARG A 175 -12.85 2.04 16.22
N TYR A 176 -13.17 2.24 14.95
CA TYR A 176 -14.02 3.31 14.47
C TYR A 176 -15.48 2.85 14.35
N PHE A 177 -16.40 3.75 14.67
CA PHE A 177 -17.84 3.47 14.63
C PHE A 177 -18.58 4.65 14.01
N ASP A 178 -19.54 4.33 13.15
CA ASP A 178 -20.55 5.25 12.68
C ASP A 178 -21.85 4.99 13.45
N LEU A 179 -22.35 6.03 14.09
CA LEU A 179 -23.57 6.01 14.89
C LEU A 179 -24.68 6.69 14.11
N PHE A 180 -25.82 6.04 14.00
CA PHE A 180 -27.02 6.53 13.33
C PHE A 180 -28.14 6.66 14.35
N TYR A 181 -28.60 7.88 14.58
CA TYR A 181 -29.75 8.17 15.44
C TYR A 181 -30.96 8.55 14.58
N HIS A 182 -32.00 7.72 14.61
CA HIS A 182 -33.23 7.94 13.86
C HIS A 182 -34.16 8.86 14.63
N MET A 183 -34.46 10.04 14.07
CA MET A 183 -35.26 11.07 14.74
C MET A 183 -36.75 10.71 14.82
N GLU A 184 -37.23 9.82 13.95
CA GLU A 184 -38.64 9.40 13.89
C GLU A 184 -39.10 8.62 15.12
N ASP A 185 -38.23 7.77 15.68
CA ASP A 185 -38.55 6.84 16.77
C ASP A 185 -37.55 6.89 17.95
N GLY A 186 -36.48 7.67 17.83
CA GLY A 186 -35.41 7.75 18.81
C GLY A 186 -34.61 6.45 18.94
N SER A 187 -34.58 5.63 17.89
CA SER A 187 -33.74 4.44 17.82
C SER A 187 -32.32 4.79 17.39
N MET A 188 -31.36 3.97 17.81
CA MET A 188 -29.97 4.06 17.41
C MET A 188 -29.50 2.77 16.76
N GLU A 189 -28.71 2.91 15.71
CA GLU A 189 -27.97 1.87 15.02
C GLU A 189 -26.48 2.25 15.03
N MET A 190 -25.60 1.26 15.06
CA MET A 190 -24.15 1.48 15.01
C MET A 190 -23.48 0.49 14.07
N THR A 191 -22.59 0.98 13.23
CA THR A 191 -21.83 0.15 12.29
C THR A 191 -20.34 0.47 12.41
N GLU A 192 -19.52 -0.57 12.36
CA GLU A 192 -18.08 -0.45 12.23
C GLU A 192 -17.70 -0.52 10.74
N PRO A 193 -17.06 0.53 10.21
CA PRO A 193 -16.55 0.51 8.84
C PRO A 193 -15.60 -0.67 8.60
N GLN A 194 -15.73 -1.31 7.43
CA GLN A 194 -14.86 -2.42 7.06
C GLN A 194 -13.49 -1.88 6.62
N ALA A 195 -12.42 -2.41 7.21
CA ALA A 195 -11.05 -2.11 6.88
C ALA A 195 -10.37 -3.35 6.29
N GLU A 196 -9.70 -3.18 5.15
CA GLU A 196 -8.99 -4.26 4.49
C GLU A 196 -7.86 -4.81 5.37
N ASN A 197 -7.73 -6.13 5.42
CA ASN A 197 -6.68 -6.80 6.20
C ASN A 197 -6.70 -6.43 7.71
N SER A 198 -7.87 -6.10 8.26
CA SER A 198 -8.06 -5.84 9.69
C SER A 198 -8.01 -7.12 10.53
N GLY A 199 -8.46 -8.25 9.95
CA GLY A 199 -8.60 -9.52 10.65
C GLY A 199 -9.73 -9.53 11.70
N LEU A 200 -10.56 -8.49 11.75
CA LEU A 200 -11.70 -8.38 12.66
C LEU A 200 -13.02 -8.60 11.92
N ILE A 201 -14.02 -9.15 12.63
CA ILE A 201 -15.39 -9.17 12.13
C ILE A 201 -15.94 -7.74 12.26
N GLN A 202 -16.18 -7.12 11.11
CA GLN A 202 -16.62 -5.73 10.97
C GLN A 202 -17.97 -5.66 10.27
N GLY A 203 -18.65 -4.52 10.36
CA GLY A 203 -19.99 -4.30 9.82
C GLY A 203 -20.98 -3.88 10.91
N LYS A 204 -22.19 -4.43 10.89
CA LYS A 204 -23.25 -4.04 11.84
C LYS A 204 -22.87 -4.41 13.27
N TYR A 205 -22.67 -3.40 14.12
CA TYR A 205 -22.22 -3.57 15.49
C TYR A 205 -23.38 -3.51 16.49
N LEU A 206 -24.34 -2.63 16.24
CA LEU A 206 -25.56 -2.50 17.04
C LEU A 206 -26.78 -2.47 16.11
N ASN A 207 -27.70 -3.40 16.30
CA ASN A 207 -28.98 -3.39 15.58
C ASN A 207 -29.83 -2.18 15.96
N ARG A 208 -30.66 -1.70 15.04
CA ARG A 208 -31.56 -0.57 15.27
C ARG A 208 -32.55 -0.86 16.40
N HIS A 209 -32.45 -0.13 17.49
CA HIS A 209 -33.41 -0.14 18.60
C HIS A 209 -33.17 1.09 19.51
N ARG A 210 -34.08 1.35 20.46
CA ARG A 210 -33.90 2.45 21.43
C ARG A 210 -32.85 2.08 22.47
N ALA A 211 -31.63 2.55 22.27
CA ALA A 211 -30.50 2.30 23.16
C ALA A 211 -30.66 3.04 24.49
N LYS A 212 -29.98 2.54 25.52
CA LYS A 212 -29.92 3.16 26.84
C LYS A 212 -28.48 3.57 27.14
N LEU A 213 -28.31 4.68 27.84
CA LEU A 213 -27.01 5.05 28.41
C LEU A 213 -26.62 4.11 29.55
N GLY A 214 -25.35 4.19 29.97
CA GLY A 214 -24.86 3.55 31.19
C GLY A 214 -25.68 3.89 32.46
N THR A 215 -26.34 5.05 32.49
CA THR A 215 -27.26 5.45 33.57
C THR A 215 -28.61 4.70 33.57
N GLY A 216 -28.91 3.97 32.48
CA GLY A 216 -30.19 3.28 32.27
C GLY A 216 -31.29 4.14 31.63
N GLN A 217 -31.06 5.44 31.44
CA GLN A 217 -31.99 6.33 30.72
C GLN A 217 -31.96 6.07 29.20
N PRO A 218 -33.08 6.25 28.49
CA PRO A 218 -33.11 6.12 27.04
C PRO A 218 -32.27 7.22 26.40
N LEU A 219 -31.42 6.84 25.45
CA LEU A 219 -30.56 7.78 24.73
C LEU A 219 -31.41 8.75 23.92
N THR A 220 -31.15 10.04 24.11
CA THR A 220 -31.76 11.12 23.33
C THR A 220 -30.69 11.84 22.51
N HIS A 221 -31.06 12.42 21.37
CA HIS A 221 -30.12 13.16 20.52
C HIS A 221 -29.34 14.25 21.30
N ASN A 222 -29.95 14.90 22.29
CA ASN A 222 -29.29 15.95 23.09
C ASN A 222 -28.01 15.51 23.82
N GLU A 223 -27.85 14.20 24.08
CA GLU A 223 -26.67 13.63 24.75
C GLU A 223 -25.53 13.31 23.76
N LEU A 224 -25.79 13.43 22.46
CA LEU A 224 -24.83 13.19 21.39
C LEU A 224 -24.14 14.51 20.99
N ARG A 225 -22.91 14.69 21.47
CA ARG A 225 -22.08 15.85 21.14
C ARG A 225 -20.66 15.45 20.75
N VAL A 226 -20.09 16.18 19.80
CA VAL A 226 -18.69 16.00 19.41
C VAL A 226 -17.77 16.32 20.59
N GLY A 227 -16.87 15.39 20.93
CA GLY A 227 -15.98 15.48 22.08
C GLY A 227 -16.54 14.92 23.38
N GLN A 228 -17.79 14.47 23.38
CA GLN A 228 -18.40 13.81 24.53
C GLN A 228 -18.23 12.29 24.46
N GLU A 229 -17.94 11.69 25.61
CA GLU A 229 -17.90 10.24 25.78
C GLU A 229 -19.31 9.73 26.11
N ILE A 230 -19.77 8.70 25.40
CA ILE A 230 -21.03 8.02 25.64
C ILE A 230 -20.79 6.57 26.04
N GLU A 231 -21.55 6.07 27.01
CA GLU A 231 -21.49 4.68 27.43
C GLU A 231 -22.73 3.93 26.95
N LEU A 232 -22.51 2.90 26.13
CA LEU A 232 -23.56 2.05 25.57
C LEU A 232 -23.19 0.60 25.83
N TYR A 233 -24.09 -0.15 26.47
CA TYR A 233 -23.89 -1.58 26.72
C TYR A 233 -22.57 -1.92 27.44
N GLY A 234 -22.15 -1.06 28.38
CA GLY A 234 -20.91 -1.22 29.14
C GLY A 234 -19.62 -0.93 28.35
N ARG A 235 -19.75 -0.34 27.15
CA ARG A 235 -18.61 0.13 26.35
C ARG A 235 -18.69 1.64 26.18
N ARG A 236 -17.53 2.30 26.21
CA ARG A 236 -17.40 3.75 26.07
C ARG A 236 -16.95 4.11 24.67
N PHE A 237 -17.65 5.06 24.06
CA PHE A 237 -17.40 5.56 22.72
C PHE A 237 -17.15 7.06 22.80
N MET A 238 -16.06 7.51 22.21
CA MET A 238 -15.73 8.92 22.12
C MET A 238 -16.18 9.46 20.76
N ILE A 239 -17.11 10.41 20.75
CA ILE A 239 -17.62 11.00 19.51
C ILE A 239 -16.57 11.96 18.94
N THR A 240 -16.04 11.67 17.76
CA THR A 240 -14.99 12.45 17.08
C THR A 240 -15.54 13.53 16.17
N GLY A 241 -16.71 13.31 15.58
CA GLY A 241 -17.28 14.23 14.62
C GLY A 241 -18.71 13.88 14.23
N CYS A 242 -19.30 14.74 13.41
CA CYS A 242 -20.64 14.56 12.89
C CYS A 242 -20.75 15.01 11.43
N ASP A 243 -21.81 14.57 10.77
CA ASP A 243 -22.08 14.92 9.37
C ASP A 243 -22.52 16.39 9.20
N PRO A 244 -22.30 17.00 8.03
CA PRO A 244 -22.75 18.36 7.76
C PRO A 244 -24.25 18.58 8.03
N ALA A 245 -25.10 17.63 7.61
CA ALA A 245 -26.54 17.70 7.85
C ALA A 245 -26.91 17.70 9.35
N THR A 246 -26.19 16.89 10.15
CA THR A 246 -26.41 16.89 11.60
C THR A 246 -25.96 18.18 12.24
N ARG A 247 -24.84 18.74 11.77
CA ARG A 247 -24.33 20.02 12.28
C ARG A 247 -25.35 21.13 12.06
N THR A 248 -25.92 21.24 10.86
CA THR A 248 -26.99 22.20 10.57
C THR A 248 -28.22 21.99 11.46
N PHE A 249 -28.64 20.74 11.69
CA PHE A 249 -29.74 20.45 12.61
C PHE A 249 -29.47 20.96 14.05
N TYR A 250 -28.26 20.73 14.56
CA TYR A 250 -27.88 21.21 15.90
C TYR A 250 -27.74 22.72 15.98
N GLU A 251 -27.30 23.38 14.90
CA GLU A 251 -27.27 24.84 14.78
C GLU A 251 -28.70 25.43 14.81
N GLU A 252 -29.64 24.83 14.08
CA GLU A 252 -31.07 25.23 14.09
C GLU A 252 -31.73 25.06 15.46
N GLN A 253 -31.34 24.03 16.22
CA GLN A 253 -31.80 23.81 17.60
C GLN A 253 -31.11 24.71 18.63
N GLY A 254 -30.21 25.61 18.21
CA GLY A 254 -29.48 26.53 19.09
C GLY A 254 -28.37 25.86 19.92
N GLN A 255 -27.88 24.69 19.49
CA GLN A 255 -26.84 23.91 20.17
C GLN A 255 -25.71 23.53 19.21
N PRO A 256 -24.90 24.49 18.72
CA PRO A 256 -23.87 24.22 17.72
C PRO A 256 -22.87 23.15 18.21
N GLN A 257 -22.51 22.24 17.31
CA GLN A 257 -21.57 21.15 17.61
C GLN A 257 -20.12 21.65 17.55
N PRO A 258 -19.24 21.18 18.45
CA PRO A 258 -17.80 21.45 18.37
C PRO A 258 -17.17 20.99 17.04
N PRO A 259 -15.99 21.52 16.68
CA PRO A 259 -15.26 21.06 15.49
C PRO A 259 -14.87 19.58 15.63
N ASN A 260 -14.79 18.90 14.48
CA ASN A 260 -14.39 17.50 14.43
C ASN A 260 -12.91 17.37 14.80
N PHE A 261 -12.55 16.30 15.50
CA PHE A 261 -11.16 15.97 15.83
C PHE A 261 -10.85 14.53 15.43
N SER A 262 -9.56 14.24 15.20
CA SER A 262 -9.11 12.90 14.85
C SER A 262 -9.00 12.02 16.09
N ALA A 263 -9.30 10.73 15.91
CA ALA A 263 -8.96 9.72 16.90
C ALA A 263 -7.44 9.70 17.15
N PRO A 264 -6.99 9.20 18.32
CA PRO A 264 -5.57 8.95 18.56
C PRO A 264 -5.00 7.99 17.50
N GLU A 265 -3.71 8.15 17.21
CA GLU A 265 -3.02 7.29 16.23
C GLU A 265 -3.02 5.83 16.71
N ASP A 266 -3.43 4.93 15.82
CA ASP A 266 -3.43 3.49 16.08
C ASP A 266 -2.00 2.94 15.93
N GLN A 267 -1.50 2.30 16.99
CA GLN A 267 -0.12 1.80 17.06
C GLN A 267 0.17 0.76 15.97
N HIS A 268 -0.81 -0.08 15.66
CA HIS A 268 -0.65 -1.14 14.67
C HIS A 268 -0.69 -0.58 13.24
N GLU A 269 -1.55 0.40 12.95
CA GLU A 269 -1.51 1.10 11.66
C GLU A 269 -0.21 1.88 11.45
N ALA A 270 0.27 2.56 12.49
CA ALA A 270 1.55 3.26 12.46
C ALA A 270 2.72 2.30 12.20
N ALA A 271 2.75 1.15 12.88
CA ALA A 271 3.75 0.11 12.68
C ALA A 271 3.74 -0.44 11.24
N LYS A 272 2.55 -0.74 10.69
CA LYS A 272 2.38 -1.19 9.30
C LYS A 272 2.92 -0.15 8.31
N LYS A 273 2.57 1.13 8.50
CA LYS A 273 3.02 2.23 7.64
C LYS A 273 4.54 2.39 7.69
N ALA A 274 5.15 2.27 8.88
CA ALA A 274 6.60 2.33 9.05
C ALA A 274 7.32 1.18 8.32
N VAL A 275 6.81 -0.05 8.44
CA VAL A 275 7.37 -1.22 7.74
C VAL A 275 7.26 -1.05 6.23
N LYS A 276 6.10 -0.61 5.72
CA LYS A 276 5.88 -0.35 4.30
C LYS A 276 6.82 0.73 3.77
N ALA A 277 6.96 1.84 4.51
CA ALA A 277 7.87 2.92 4.14
C ALA A 277 9.35 2.46 4.15
N ALA A 278 9.74 1.62 5.11
CA ALA A 278 11.07 1.05 5.15
C ALA A 278 11.34 0.09 3.99
N ASP A 279 10.36 -0.74 3.60
CA ASP A 279 10.47 -1.64 2.45
C ASP A 279 10.52 -0.86 1.13
N GLU A 280 9.71 0.20 1.00
CA GLU A 280 9.74 1.10 -0.14
C GLU A 280 11.07 1.85 -0.28
N LEU A 281 11.63 2.33 0.84
CA LEU A 281 12.98 2.92 0.87
C LEU A 281 14.07 1.91 0.53
N ARG A 282 13.92 0.65 0.96
CA ARG A 282 14.85 -0.42 0.58
C ARG A 282 14.76 -0.73 -0.92
N ARG A 283 13.55 -0.73 -1.50
CA ARG A 283 13.35 -0.89 -2.94
C ARG A 283 13.91 0.30 -3.73
N SER A 284 13.76 1.53 -3.24
CA SER A 284 14.31 2.70 -3.91
C SER A 284 15.83 2.75 -3.85
N LYS A 285 16.46 2.36 -2.73
CA LYS A 285 17.94 2.29 -2.62
C LYS A 285 18.58 1.13 -3.38
N ARG A 286 17.83 0.10 -3.75
CA ARG A 286 18.31 -1.00 -4.61
C ARG A 286 18.24 -0.67 -6.10
N ARG A 287 17.67 0.47 -6.49
CA ARG A 287 17.72 0.97 -7.87
C ARG A 287 19.05 1.70 -8.06
N ASP A 288 20.04 0.97 -8.54
CA ASP A 288 21.24 1.59 -9.10
C ASP A 288 20.85 2.30 -10.41
N PRO A 289 21.17 3.59 -10.62
CA PRO A 289 20.77 4.32 -11.82
C PRO A 289 21.31 3.74 -13.14
N GLU A 290 22.34 2.88 -13.09
CA GLU A 290 22.87 2.17 -14.25
C GLU A 290 22.07 0.91 -14.64
N ASP A 291 21.31 0.31 -13.71
CA ASP A 291 20.42 -0.82 -14.02
C ASP A 291 19.15 -0.33 -14.74
N ASP A 292 18.70 0.92 -14.54
CA ASP A 292 17.52 1.50 -15.20
C ASP A 292 17.71 1.77 -16.73
N LEU A 293 18.93 1.70 -17.26
CA LEU A 293 19.19 1.73 -18.71
C LEU A 293 18.96 0.38 -19.41
N PHE A 294 18.76 -0.71 -18.65
CA PHE A 294 18.46 -2.05 -19.17
C PHE A 294 17.24 -2.71 -18.51
N ASP A 295 16.78 -2.25 -17.35
CA ASP A 295 15.63 -2.79 -16.59
C ASP A 295 14.36 -1.92 -16.69
N GLY A 296 14.31 -1.00 -17.67
CA GLY A 296 13.14 -0.17 -17.94
C GLY A 296 11.90 -0.90 -18.49
N ASP A 297 11.93 -2.24 -18.67
CA ASP A 297 10.79 -2.98 -19.22
C ASP A 297 10.67 -4.44 -18.73
N THR A 298 11.26 -4.81 -17.57
CA THR A 298 11.37 -6.25 -17.21
C THR A 298 11.14 -6.59 -15.74
N VAL A 299 10.00 -6.20 -15.14
CA VAL A 299 9.47 -6.96 -13.99
C VAL A 299 7.94 -7.02 -14.01
N GLY A 300 7.39 -7.68 -15.02
CA GLY A 300 6.04 -8.23 -15.00
C GLY A 300 6.08 -9.73 -15.29
N PRO A 301 5.27 -10.59 -14.64
CA PRO A 301 5.26 -12.05 -14.83
C PRO A 301 4.65 -12.49 -16.19
N GLY A 302 4.91 -11.73 -17.25
CA GLY A 302 4.41 -11.97 -18.60
C GLY A 302 5.19 -11.26 -19.73
N ALA A 303 6.34 -10.66 -19.43
CA ALA A 303 7.14 -9.98 -20.45
C ALA A 303 7.90 -11.01 -21.33
N VAL A 304 7.25 -11.45 -22.40
CA VAL A 304 7.90 -12.09 -23.55
C VAL A 304 8.61 -10.98 -24.33
N PHE A 305 9.94 -10.94 -24.22
CA PHE A 305 10.93 -10.33 -25.11
C PHE A 305 10.45 -9.20 -26.05
N ARG A 306 10.87 -7.96 -25.80
CA ARG A 306 10.78 -6.87 -26.78
C ARG A 306 12.18 -6.38 -27.17
N PHE A 307 12.66 -6.88 -28.32
CA PHE A 307 13.67 -6.21 -29.16
C PHE A 307 13.13 -6.24 -30.60
N GLU A 308 12.32 -5.25 -30.98
CA GLU A 308 11.60 -5.26 -32.28
C GLU A 308 12.52 -5.14 -33.51
N GLU A 309 13.77 -4.71 -33.36
CA GLU A 309 14.70 -4.53 -34.47
C GLU A 309 15.56 -5.77 -34.76
N ASP A 310 15.93 -6.55 -33.74
CA ASP A 310 16.71 -7.79 -33.90
C ASP A 310 15.83 -9.01 -34.25
N THR A 311 14.55 -9.01 -33.83
CA THR A 311 13.61 -10.11 -34.13
C THR A 311 13.35 -10.26 -35.62
N LYS A 312 13.22 -9.16 -36.36
CA LYS A 312 12.99 -9.21 -37.83
C LYS A 312 14.14 -9.89 -38.58
N LYS A 313 15.39 -9.69 -38.15
CA LYS A 313 16.57 -10.36 -38.75
C LYS A 313 16.67 -11.81 -38.27
N GLN A 314 16.39 -12.08 -36.99
CA GLN A 314 16.42 -13.43 -36.43
C GLN A 314 15.32 -14.33 -37.01
N ASP A 315 14.15 -13.79 -37.34
CA ASP A 315 13.05 -14.54 -37.95
C ASP A 315 13.34 -14.92 -39.41
N GLN A 316 14.07 -14.09 -40.15
CA GLN A 316 14.56 -14.46 -41.49
C GLN A 316 15.63 -15.56 -41.46
N LEU A 317 16.28 -15.76 -40.31
CA LEU A 317 17.25 -16.82 -40.07
C LEU A 317 16.61 -18.07 -39.43
N ASP A 318 15.32 -18.02 -39.11
CA ASP A 318 14.60 -19.15 -38.56
C ASP A 318 14.53 -20.30 -39.57
N GLY A 319 14.78 -21.52 -39.10
CA GLY A 319 14.90 -22.71 -39.95
C GLY A 319 16.17 -22.82 -40.80
N LYS A 320 17.04 -21.79 -40.83
CA LYS A 320 18.33 -21.87 -41.55
C LYS A 320 19.41 -22.50 -40.65
N VAL A 321 19.86 -23.70 -41.05
CA VAL A 321 20.88 -24.47 -40.33
C VAL A 321 22.04 -24.79 -41.27
N LEU A 322 23.25 -24.45 -40.87
CA LEU A 322 24.46 -24.84 -41.60
C LEU A 322 24.86 -26.24 -41.13
N ARG A 323 25.12 -27.14 -42.08
CA ARG A 323 25.55 -28.52 -41.81
C ARG A 323 26.96 -28.73 -42.33
N PHE A 324 27.88 -29.05 -41.44
CA PHE A 324 29.27 -29.36 -41.77
C PHE A 324 29.57 -30.83 -41.46
N TYR A 325 30.34 -31.48 -42.34
CA TYR A 325 30.88 -32.81 -42.09
C TYR A 325 32.29 -32.65 -41.52
N ALA A 326 32.48 -33.11 -40.30
CA ALA A 326 33.75 -33.03 -39.59
C ALA A 326 34.29 -34.46 -39.35
N CYS A 327 35.60 -34.57 -39.18
CA CYS A 327 36.22 -35.80 -38.70
C CYS A 327 37.05 -35.48 -37.47
N TRP A 328 36.83 -36.23 -36.39
CA TRP A 328 37.69 -36.20 -35.22
C TRP A 328 38.75 -37.28 -35.37
N ASP A 329 40.00 -36.86 -35.55
CA ASP A 329 41.14 -37.76 -35.67
C ASP A 329 41.83 -37.93 -34.31
N ASP A 330 41.47 -39.00 -33.59
CA ASP A 330 42.11 -39.36 -32.32
C ASP A 330 43.18 -40.46 -32.48
N THR A 331 43.65 -40.75 -33.70
CA THR A 331 44.57 -41.89 -33.96
C THR A 331 45.92 -41.83 -33.23
N LYS A 332 46.26 -40.69 -32.64
CA LYS A 332 47.46 -40.53 -31.80
C LYS A 332 47.28 -41.15 -30.40
N SER A 333 46.04 -41.43 -29.99
CA SER A 333 45.72 -42.13 -28.74
C SER A 333 45.83 -43.64 -28.90
N THR A 334 46.20 -44.36 -27.83
CA THR A 334 46.45 -45.82 -27.83
C THR A 334 45.31 -46.68 -28.36
N PHE A 335 44.07 -46.21 -28.25
CA PHE A 335 42.86 -46.85 -28.80
C PHE A 335 42.04 -45.91 -29.69
N GLY A 336 42.65 -44.81 -30.13
CA GLY A 336 41.95 -43.77 -30.84
C GLY A 336 41.61 -44.14 -32.28
N GLN A 337 40.49 -43.62 -32.76
CA GLN A 337 39.94 -43.92 -34.08
C GLN A 337 39.57 -42.59 -34.78
N LYS A 338 39.47 -42.61 -36.12
CA LYS A 338 38.93 -41.48 -36.87
C LYS A 338 37.42 -41.57 -36.92
N LEU A 339 36.75 -40.56 -36.37
CA LEU A 339 35.29 -40.58 -36.22
C LEU A 339 34.62 -39.47 -37.02
N PRO A 340 33.66 -39.80 -37.90
CA PRO A 340 32.91 -38.81 -38.63
C PRO A 340 31.79 -38.21 -37.77
N PHE A 341 31.72 -36.88 -37.73
CA PHE A 341 30.68 -36.12 -37.06
C PHE A 341 29.97 -35.19 -38.03
N VAL A 342 28.73 -34.85 -37.70
CA VAL A 342 27.96 -33.80 -38.37
C VAL A 342 27.76 -32.67 -37.36
N ILE A 343 28.21 -31.48 -37.73
CA ILE A 343 28.01 -30.26 -36.93
C ILE A 343 26.86 -29.48 -37.54
N TYR A 344 25.85 -29.19 -36.73
CA TYR A 344 24.73 -28.33 -37.07
C TYR A 344 24.93 -26.97 -36.39
N TYR A 345 24.94 -25.89 -37.15
CA TYR A 345 24.98 -24.52 -36.63
C TYR A 345 23.66 -23.81 -36.92
N TYR A 346 22.98 -23.34 -35.88
CA TYR A 346 21.67 -22.69 -35.96
C TYR A 346 21.82 -21.17 -35.99
N LEU A 347 21.66 -20.58 -37.18
CA LEU A 347 21.89 -19.15 -37.42
C LEU A 347 20.98 -18.23 -36.58
N LYS A 348 19.76 -18.66 -36.25
CA LYS A 348 18.83 -17.87 -35.42
C LYS A 348 19.31 -17.68 -33.97
N THR A 349 20.05 -18.64 -33.43
CA THR A 349 20.35 -18.71 -31.98
C THR A 349 21.84 -18.71 -31.66
N ASP A 350 22.70 -18.71 -32.70
CA ASP A 350 24.15 -18.89 -32.59
C ASP A 350 24.53 -20.08 -31.68
N THR A 351 23.77 -21.17 -31.79
CA THR A 351 24.03 -22.43 -31.08
C THR A 351 24.47 -23.49 -32.06
N LEU A 352 25.23 -24.46 -31.56
CA LEU A 352 25.67 -25.60 -32.34
C LEU A 352 25.37 -26.91 -31.63
N GLU A 353 25.19 -27.95 -32.44
CA GLU A 353 24.88 -29.31 -32.04
C GLU A 353 25.77 -30.26 -32.84
N VAL A 354 26.34 -31.27 -32.17
CA VAL A 354 27.27 -32.21 -32.81
C VAL A 354 26.69 -33.61 -32.71
N ALA A 355 26.38 -34.20 -33.86
CA ALA A 355 25.85 -35.55 -33.99
C ALA A 355 26.91 -36.51 -34.55
N GLU A 356 26.95 -37.73 -34.04
CA GLU A 356 27.82 -38.76 -34.60
C GLU A 356 27.23 -39.32 -35.90
N HIS A 357 28.06 -39.37 -36.95
CA HIS A 357 27.62 -39.91 -38.24
C HIS A 357 27.75 -41.44 -38.23
N HIS A 358 26.64 -42.11 -37.95
CA HIS A 358 26.62 -43.57 -37.88
C HIS A 358 26.61 -44.20 -39.28
N ARG A 359 27.47 -45.21 -39.46
CA ARG A 359 27.42 -46.12 -40.61
C ARG A 359 26.93 -47.49 -40.14
N ALA A 360 26.36 -48.27 -41.06
CA ALA A 360 25.99 -49.65 -40.75
C ALA A 360 27.24 -50.46 -40.35
N ASN A 361 27.08 -51.38 -39.40
CA ASN A 361 28.13 -52.30 -38.94
C ASN A 361 29.37 -51.63 -38.32
N THR A 362 29.25 -50.45 -37.71
CA THR A 362 30.36 -49.78 -37.00
C THR A 362 30.71 -50.41 -35.66
N GLY A 363 29.84 -51.27 -35.11
CA GLY A 363 30.05 -51.93 -33.82
C GLY A 363 29.98 -50.99 -32.61
N ARG A 364 29.49 -49.76 -32.80
CA ARG A 364 29.29 -48.76 -31.75
C ARG A 364 27.82 -48.65 -31.36
N ASP A 365 27.57 -48.38 -30.10
CA ASP A 365 26.23 -48.10 -29.58
C ASP A 365 25.67 -46.85 -30.27
N PRO A 366 24.46 -46.88 -30.85
CA PRO A 366 23.90 -45.74 -31.56
C PRO A 366 23.54 -44.60 -30.61
N PHE A 367 24.50 -43.71 -30.34
CA PHE A 367 24.29 -42.53 -29.52
C PHE A 367 24.03 -41.30 -30.41
N PRO A 368 22.85 -40.68 -30.38
CA PRO A 368 22.45 -39.72 -31.41
C PRO A 368 23.29 -38.43 -31.42
N LEU A 369 23.84 -38.00 -30.28
CA LEU A 369 24.50 -36.69 -30.13
C LEU A 369 25.79 -36.78 -29.31
N LEU A 370 26.90 -36.28 -29.85
CA LEU A 370 28.11 -36.05 -29.06
C LEU A 370 27.93 -34.82 -28.15
N LEU A 371 27.35 -33.75 -28.68
CA LEU A 371 27.12 -32.49 -27.98
C LEU A 371 25.69 -32.02 -28.20
N ARG A 372 24.94 -31.84 -27.09
CA ARG A 372 23.60 -31.25 -27.13
C ARG A 372 23.69 -29.78 -27.53
N ARG A 373 22.66 -29.29 -28.23
CA ARG A 373 22.56 -27.91 -28.69
C ARG A 373 22.92 -26.89 -27.61
N CYS A 374 24.02 -26.17 -27.79
CA CYS A 374 24.50 -25.14 -26.88
C CYS A 374 25.33 -24.08 -27.61
N GLN A 375 25.56 -22.93 -26.98
CA GLN A 375 26.58 -21.99 -27.44
C GLN A 375 27.95 -22.51 -27.00
N LEU A 376 28.79 -22.87 -27.97
CA LEU A 376 30.11 -23.42 -27.67
C LEU A 376 31.12 -22.30 -27.40
N PRO A 377 31.75 -22.26 -26.23
CA PRO A 377 32.79 -21.30 -25.94
C PRO A 377 34.10 -21.63 -26.66
N LYS A 378 34.83 -20.60 -27.09
CA LYS A 378 36.16 -20.73 -27.71
C LYS A 378 37.26 -21.02 -26.69
N SER A 379 37.12 -20.51 -25.47
CA SER A 379 38.10 -20.70 -24.42
C SER A 379 37.76 -21.94 -23.57
N PRO A 380 38.70 -22.87 -23.39
CA PRO A 380 38.47 -24.08 -22.57
C PRO A 380 38.46 -23.80 -21.06
N ASN A 381 38.83 -22.59 -20.63
CA ASN A 381 39.11 -22.25 -19.24
C ASN A 381 37.96 -21.50 -18.56
N ILE A 382 36.72 -21.94 -18.80
CA ILE A 382 35.56 -21.38 -18.08
C ILE A 382 35.49 -22.10 -16.74
N PRO A 383 35.59 -21.38 -15.60
CA PRO A 383 35.52 -22.03 -14.29
C PRO A 383 34.18 -22.75 -14.17
N PRO A 384 34.17 -24.05 -13.77
CA PRO A 384 32.95 -24.80 -13.62
C PRO A 384 32.12 -24.14 -12.52
N VAL A 385 31.01 -23.51 -12.89
CA VAL A 385 30.04 -23.01 -11.92
C VAL A 385 29.23 -24.20 -11.41
N GLY A 386 29.83 -25.08 -10.62
CA GLY A 386 29.17 -26.10 -9.77
C GLY A 386 27.86 -26.73 -10.27
N GLY A 387 27.74 -27.06 -11.56
CA GLY A 387 26.52 -27.60 -12.17
C GLY A 387 25.34 -26.63 -12.33
N ARG A 388 25.51 -25.33 -12.04
CA ARG A 388 24.49 -24.29 -12.26
C ARG A 388 24.85 -23.44 -13.48
N PRO A 389 23.88 -23.07 -14.33
CA PRO A 389 24.14 -22.14 -15.41
C PRO A 389 24.59 -20.79 -14.85
N MET A 390 25.67 -20.25 -15.40
CA MET A 390 26.24 -18.97 -15.01
C MET A 390 25.24 -17.82 -15.28
N SER A 391 25.14 -16.86 -14.35
CA SER A 391 24.28 -15.68 -14.54
C SER A 391 24.75 -14.83 -15.75
N PRO A 392 23.86 -14.11 -16.45
CA PRO A 392 24.24 -13.21 -17.54
C PRO A 392 25.32 -12.18 -17.13
N LYS A 393 25.23 -11.65 -15.90
CA LYS A 393 26.20 -10.70 -15.33
C LYS A 393 27.59 -11.32 -15.20
N SER A 394 27.66 -12.54 -14.69
CA SER A 394 28.91 -13.29 -14.57
C SER A 394 29.50 -13.68 -15.93
N LYS A 395 28.66 -14.06 -16.92
CA LYS A 395 29.11 -14.35 -18.30
C LYS A 395 29.75 -13.14 -18.97
N ARG A 396 29.14 -11.94 -18.81
CA ARG A 396 29.67 -10.67 -19.33
C ARG A 396 30.97 -10.27 -18.64
N ALA A 397 31.03 -10.39 -17.32
CA ALA A 397 32.23 -10.08 -16.53
C ALA A 397 33.44 -10.95 -16.96
N LEU A 398 33.21 -12.19 -17.38
CA LEU A 398 34.24 -13.11 -17.85
C LEU A 398 34.57 -12.99 -19.35
N GLN A 399 33.92 -12.09 -20.08
CA GLN A 399 34.14 -11.85 -21.52
C GLN A 399 34.25 -13.14 -22.35
N ILE A 400 33.38 -14.12 -22.09
CA ILE A 400 33.43 -15.43 -22.74
C ILE A 400 33.12 -15.26 -24.24
N GLN A 401 34.07 -15.64 -25.09
CA GLN A 401 33.88 -15.65 -26.54
C GLN A 401 33.30 -16.99 -27.00
N TYR A 402 32.31 -16.95 -27.90
CA TYR A 402 31.66 -18.13 -28.47
C TYR A 402 32.01 -18.29 -29.95
N TYR A 403 31.96 -19.53 -30.44
CA TYR A 403 32.11 -19.83 -31.86
C TYR A 403 30.97 -19.20 -32.67
N ASN A 404 31.34 -18.58 -33.79
CA ASN A 404 30.41 -17.98 -34.75
C ASN A 404 30.45 -18.78 -36.06
N TRP A 405 29.41 -18.67 -36.90
CA TRP A 405 29.39 -19.28 -38.23
C TRP A 405 30.59 -18.88 -39.10
N ARG A 406 31.15 -17.68 -38.89
CA ARG A 406 32.36 -17.21 -39.59
C ARG A 406 33.62 -18.01 -39.25
N ASP A 407 33.66 -18.64 -38.08
CA ASP A 407 34.78 -19.47 -37.65
C ASP A 407 34.71 -20.89 -38.24
N MET A 408 33.58 -21.26 -38.88
CA MET A 408 33.34 -22.58 -39.45
C MET A 408 33.60 -22.58 -40.96
N GLY A 409 34.88 -22.68 -41.33
CA GLY A 409 35.33 -22.80 -42.72
C GLY A 409 35.64 -24.25 -43.10
N ILE A 410 35.62 -24.58 -44.39
CA ILE A 410 36.10 -25.89 -44.86
C ILE A 410 37.62 -25.93 -44.63
N GLY A 411 38.08 -26.89 -43.83
CA GLY A 411 39.49 -27.04 -43.47
C GLY A 411 39.93 -26.29 -42.21
N SER A 412 39.03 -25.57 -41.53
CA SER A 412 39.32 -25.08 -40.17
C SER A 412 39.28 -26.22 -39.15
N VAL A 413 40.08 -26.09 -38.08
CA VAL A 413 40.22 -27.07 -36.99
C VAL A 413 39.65 -26.51 -35.71
#